data_AF-A0AAD3DTZ8-F1
#
_entry.id   AF-A0AAD3DTZ8-F1
#
_cell.length_a   1.000
_cell.length_b   1.000
_cell.length_c   1.000
_cell.angle_alpha   90.00
_cell.angle_beta   90.00
_cell.angle_gamma   90.00
#
_symmetry.space_group_name_H-M   'P 1'
#
loop_
_entity.id
_entity.type
_entity.pdbx_description
1 polymer ?
#
loop_
_entity_poly.entity_id
_entity_poly.type
_entity_poly.pdbx_seq_one_letter_code
_entity_poly.pdbx_strand_id
1 'polypeptide(L)'
;PPSGADKARKEIASASSRGGPNSGPTGQRGERQQLMELVGLLNKRGMLPVAVFCFSKKRCDSCADHLSSLDLSSGSEKAAVHSFLERCLARLKEGDRQLPQILRLRELLRRGIAVHHAGLLPIMKEVVEMLVCQGYVKVLFCTETFAMGVNAPTRTVVFHSLRKHDGKNFRYLLPGEYTQMAGRAGRRGLDAVGHVLLAVWD
;
A
#
# COMPACT_ATOMS: atom_id res chain seq x y z
N PRO A 1 -9.75 47.56 2.36
CA PRO A 1 -9.45 46.62 1.26
C PRO A 1 -8.88 45.29 1.80
N PRO A 2 -9.48 44.12 1.48
CA PRO A 2 -8.93 42.84 1.95
C PRO A 2 -7.55 42.59 1.33
N SER A 3 -6.62 42.07 2.13
CA SER A 3 -5.22 41.86 1.77
C SER A 3 -5.07 40.73 0.74
N GLY A 4 -3.97 40.73 -0.02
CA GLY A 4 -3.71 39.75 -1.08
C GLY A 4 -3.75 38.27 -0.64
N ALA A 5 -3.59 38.01 0.66
CA ALA A 5 -3.71 36.66 1.25
C ALA A 5 -5.14 36.11 1.23
N ASP A 6 -6.17 36.97 1.34
CA ASP A 6 -7.57 36.55 1.30
C ASP A 6 -8.05 36.22 -0.13
N LYS A 7 -7.45 36.85 -1.14
CA LYS A 7 -7.69 36.49 -2.55
C LYS A 7 -7.11 35.12 -2.89
N ALA A 8 -5.89 34.82 -2.42
CA ALA A 8 -5.25 33.52 -2.63
C ALA A 8 -6.01 32.37 -1.94
N ARG A 9 -6.56 32.60 -0.73
CA ARG A 9 -7.41 31.61 -0.05
C ARG A 9 -8.73 31.34 -0.77
N LYS A 10 -9.33 32.36 -1.39
CA LYS A 10 -10.57 32.22 -2.16
C LYS A 10 -10.37 31.51 -3.51
N GLU A 11 -9.24 31.70 -4.18
CA GLU A 11 -8.92 30.99 -5.43
C GLU A 11 -8.67 29.49 -5.20
N ILE A 12 -8.06 29.11 -4.08
CA ILE A 12 -7.90 27.70 -3.69
C ILE A 12 -9.25 27.06 -3.35
N ALA A 13 -10.16 27.83 -2.71
CA ALA A 13 -11.50 27.35 -2.35
C ALA A 13 -12.45 27.22 -3.56
N SER A 14 -12.30 28.06 -4.58
CA SER A 14 -13.13 27.97 -5.80
C SER A 14 -12.66 26.88 -6.77
N ALA A 15 -11.38 26.48 -6.73
CA ALA A 15 -10.87 25.33 -7.46
C ALA A 15 -11.35 23.97 -6.89
N SER A 16 -11.82 23.94 -5.65
CA SER A 16 -12.27 22.72 -4.95
C SER A 16 -13.73 22.31 -5.18
N SER A 17 -14.49 22.97 -6.06
CA SER A 17 -15.89 22.61 -6.34
C SER A 17 -16.09 21.66 -7.53
N ARG A 18 -15.03 21.25 -8.23
CA ARG A 18 -15.14 20.22 -9.28
C ARG A 18 -15.13 18.84 -8.62
N GLY A 19 -16.30 18.20 -8.66
CA GLY A 19 -16.59 16.89 -8.10
C GLY A 19 -15.51 15.86 -8.42
N GLY A 20 -15.23 15.03 -7.41
CA GLY A 20 -14.29 13.91 -7.56
C GLY A 20 -14.73 12.99 -8.70
N PRO A 21 -13.80 12.42 -9.47
CA PRO A 21 -14.15 11.57 -10.58
C PRO A 21 -14.83 10.32 -10.02
N ASN A 22 -16.11 10.19 -10.36
CA ASN A 22 -16.84 8.95 -10.23
C ASN A 22 -16.20 7.99 -11.25
N SER A 23 -15.28 7.14 -10.80
CA SER A 23 -14.53 6.23 -11.67
C SER A 23 -15.47 5.17 -12.22
N GLY A 24 -16.00 5.42 -13.43
CA GLY A 24 -16.67 4.42 -14.23
C GLY A 24 -15.73 3.25 -14.61
N PRO A 25 -16.26 2.17 -15.20
CA PRO A 25 -15.48 0.97 -15.53
C PRO A 25 -14.28 1.21 -16.47
N THR A 26 -14.26 2.33 -17.20
CA THR A 26 -13.12 2.78 -18.03
C THR A 26 -11.93 3.29 -17.22
N GLY A 27 -12.16 3.96 -16.08
CA GLY A 27 -11.07 4.48 -15.24
C GLY A 27 -10.30 3.38 -14.49
N GLN A 28 -10.97 2.27 -14.14
CA GLN A 28 -10.30 1.13 -13.49
C GLN A 28 -9.31 0.41 -14.41
N ARG A 29 -9.59 0.39 -15.72
CA ARG A 29 -8.70 -0.26 -16.70
C ARG A 29 -7.41 0.53 -16.91
N GLY A 30 -7.48 1.86 -16.83
CA GLY A 30 -6.31 2.76 -16.81
C GLY A 30 -5.47 2.56 -15.55
N GLU A 31 -6.10 2.59 -14.38
CA GLU A 31 -5.41 2.42 -13.08
C GLU A 31 -4.66 1.08 -12.99
N ARG A 32 -5.25 -0.02 -13.49
CA ARG A 32 -4.57 -1.32 -13.54
C ARG A 32 -3.28 -1.27 -14.37
N GLN A 33 -3.34 -0.70 -15.57
CA GLN A 33 -2.18 -0.62 -16.46
C GLN A 33 -1.08 0.26 -15.86
N GLN A 34 -1.44 1.45 -15.38
CA GLN A 34 -0.52 2.39 -14.74
C GLN A 34 0.13 1.78 -13.49
N LEU A 35 -0.62 1.05 -12.67
CA LEU A 35 -0.07 0.40 -11.48
C LEU A 35 0.90 -0.73 -11.83
N MET A 36 0.60 -1.54 -12.86
CA MET A 36 1.50 -2.57 -13.37
C MET A 36 2.80 -1.94 -13.90
N GLU A 37 2.70 -0.85 -14.65
CA GLU A 37 3.86 -0.11 -15.17
C GLU A 37 4.71 0.48 -14.04
N LEU A 38 4.08 1.10 -13.03
CA LEU A 38 4.75 1.63 -11.86
C LEU A 38 5.54 0.54 -11.14
N VAL A 39 4.91 -0.58 -10.80
CA VAL A 39 5.59 -1.69 -10.09
C VAL A 39 6.69 -2.30 -10.97
N GLY A 40 6.44 -2.46 -12.27
CA GLY A 40 7.44 -2.93 -13.22
C GLY A 40 8.66 -2.02 -13.30
N LEU A 41 8.46 -0.70 -13.31
CA LEU A 41 9.53 0.30 -13.30
C LEU A 41 10.32 0.24 -11.99
N LEU A 42 9.64 0.19 -10.84
CA LEU A 42 10.30 0.09 -9.53
C LEU A 42 11.12 -1.19 -9.43
N ASN A 43 10.61 -2.32 -9.93
CA ASN A 43 11.35 -3.58 -9.96
C ASN A 43 12.61 -3.47 -10.83
N LYS A 44 12.47 -2.97 -12.07
CA LYS A 44 13.61 -2.78 -13.00
C LYS A 44 14.69 -1.86 -12.45
N ARG A 45 14.32 -0.86 -11.65
CA ARG A 45 15.26 0.09 -11.01
C ARG A 45 15.80 -0.39 -9.67
N GLY A 46 15.45 -1.61 -9.23
CA GLY A 46 15.87 -2.13 -7.93
C GLY A 46 15.31 -1.32 -6.76
N MET A 47 14.14 -0.72 -6.90
CA MET A 47 13.51 0.16 -5.90
C MET A 47 12.55 -0.59 -4.95
N LEU A 48 12.49 -1.92 -5.04
CA LEU A 48 11.74 -2.76 -4.10
C LEU A 48 12.56 -3.07 -2.84
N PRO A 49 11.95 -3.32 -1.68
CA PRO A 49 10.49 -3.37 -1.44
C PRO A 49 9.84 -1.99 -1.41
N VAL A 50 8.55 -1.94 -1.79
CA VAL A 50 7.74 -0.72 -1.82
C VAL A 50 6.51 -0.83 -0.92
N ALA A 51 6.22 0.22 -0.15
CA ALA A 51 4.93 0.42 0.52
C ALA A 51 4.10 1.45 -0.24
N VAL A 52 2.89 1.06 -0.66
CA VAL A 52 1.93 1.90 -1.38
C VAL A 52 0.77 2.26 -0.45
N PHE A 53 0.66 3.54 -0.09
CA PHE A 53 -0.39 4.03 0.81
C PHE A 53 -1.68 4.38 0.05
N CYS A 54 -2.73 3.58 0.26
CA CYS A 54 -4.00 3.65 -0.50
C CYS A 54 -5.20 4.24 0.27
N PHE A 55 -5.04 4.57 1.56
CA PHE A 55 -6.03 5.22 2.46
C PHE A 55 -7.47 4.67 2.50
N SER A 56 -7.71 3.47 1.97
CA SER A 56 -8.97 2.75 2.02
C SER A 56 -8.71 1.25 1.97
N LYS A 57 -9.45 0.47 2.76
CA LYS A 57 -9.40 -1.01 2.77
C LYS A 57 -9.67 -1.55 1.37
N LYS A 58 -10.79 -1.12 0.77
CA LYS A 58 -11.21 -1.50 -0.59
C LYS A 58 -10.15 -1.16 -1.64
N ARG A 59 -9.47 -0.01 -1.51
CA ARG A 59 -8.42 0.38 -2.45
C ARG A 59 -7.18 -0.50 -2.32
N CYS A 60 -6.75 -0.83 -1.09
CA CYS A 60 -5.64 -1.76 -0.88
C CYS A 60 -5.92 -3.11 -1.57
N ASP A 61 -7.14 -3.63 -1.37
CA ASP A 61 -7.56 -4.88 -1.97
C ASP A 61 -7.60 -4.82 -3.50
N SER A 62 -8.24 -3.79 -4.05
CA SER A 62 -8.36 -3.60 -5.51
C SER A 62 -6.99 -3.44 -6.18
N CYS A 63 -6.07 -2.68 -5.59
CA CYS A 63 -4.72 -2.50 -6.13
C CYS A 63 -3.92 -3.81 -6.11
N ALA A 64 -4.08 -4.64 -5.07
CA ALA A 64 -3.47 -5.97 -5.04
C ALA A 64 -4.03 -6.89 -6.13
N ASP A 65 -5.34 -6.84 -6.37
CA ASP A 65 -6.01 -7.66 -7.40
C ASP A 65 -5.61 -7.22 -8.83
N HIS A 66 -5.35 -5.92 -9.03
CA HIS A 66 -4.81 -5.40 -10.30
C HIS A 66 -3.45 -6.03 -10.66
N LEU A 67 -2.67 -6.46 -9.67
CA LEU A 67 -1.38 -7.15 -9.84
C LEU A 67 -1.51 -8.69 -9.92
N SER A 68 -2.69 -9.23 -10.22
CA SER A 68 -2.96 -10.68 -10.24
C SER A 68 -2.02 -11.51 -11.14
N SER A 69 -1.52 -10.95 -12.24
CA SER A 69 -0.59 -11.64 -13.15
C SER A 69 0.90 -11.43 -12.83
N LEU A 70 1.21 -10.64 -11.79
CA LEU A 70 2.59 -10.35 -11.41
C LEU A 70 3.06 -11.33 -10.32
N ASP A 71 4.27 -11.84 -10.50
CA ASP A 71 4.95 -12.71 -9.55
C ASP A 71 6.38 -12.19 -9.32
N LEU A 72 6.65 -11.75 -8.09
CA LEU A 72 7.91 -11.13 -7.69
C LEU A 72 8.77 -12.06 -6.83
N SER A 73 8.36 -13.32 -6.67
CA SER A 73 9.00 -14.27 -5.78
C SER A 73 9.63 -15.43 -6.54
N SER A 74 10.86 -15.75 -6.14
CA SER A 74 11.58 -16.94 -6.57
C SER A 74 10.94 -18.22 -5.99
N GLY A 75 11.32 -19.39 -6.54
CA GLY A 75 10.84 -20.69 -6.05
C GLY A 75 11.21 -20.95 -4.58
N SER A 76 12.41 -20.54 -4.15
CA SER A 76 12.86 -20.68 -2.76
C SER A 76 12.12 -19.74 -1.81
N GLU A 77 11.87 -18.49 -2.21
CA GLU A 77 11.05 -17.55 -1.43
C GLU A 77 9.63 -18.07 -1.26
N LYS A 78 9.03 -18.63 -2.32
CA LYS A 78 7.70 -19.27 -2.26
C LYS A 78 7.65 -20.39 -1.24
N ALA A 79 8.65 -21.28 -1.25
CA ALA A 79 8.74 -22.37 -0.29
C ALA A 79 8.88 -21.85 1.15
N ALA A 80 9.75 -20.86 1.38
CA ALA A 80 9.96 -20.26 2.69
C ALA A 80 8.68 -19.59 3.22
N VAL A 81 7.99 -18.81 2.39
CA VAL A 81 6.71 -18.17 2.71
C VAL A 81 5.65 -19.22 3.03
N HIS A 82 5.56 -20.29 2.23
CA HIS A 82 4.62 -21.37 2.48
C HIS A 82 4.87 -22.05 3.84
N SER A 83 6.10 -22.47 4.12
CA SER A 83 6.45 -23.10 5.41
C SER A 83 6.26 -22.15 6.60
N PHE A 84 6.47 -20.85 6.42
CA PHE A 84 6.18 -19.85 7.44
C PHE A 84 4.67 -19.76 7.71
N LEU A 85 3.85 -19.65 6.65
CA LEU A 85 2.40 -19.59 6.75
C LEU A 85 1.80 -20.82 7.42
N GLU A 86 2.24 -22.02 7.04
CA GLU A 86 1.76 -23.26 7.67
C GLU A 86 2.03 -23.27 9.18
N ARG A 87 3.21 -22.82 9.62
CA ARG A 87 3.54 -22.74 11.05
C ARG A 87 2.67 -21.72 11.80
N CYS A 88 2.46 -20.53 11.24
CA CYS A 88 1.64 -19.51 11.88
C CYS A 88 0.16 -19.93 11.96
N LEU A 89 -0.36 -20.53 10.89
CA LEU A 89 -1.77 -20.92 10.78
C LEU A 89 -2.08 -22.27 11.43
N ALA A 90 -1.08 -23.07 11.80
CA ALA A 90 -1.25 -24.33 12.51
C ALA A 90 -2.02 -24.19 13.84
N ARG A 91 -2.01 -23.00 14.44
CA ARG A 91 -2.75 -22.70 15.68
C ARG A 91 -4.24 -22.49 15.46
N LEU A 92 -4.68 -22.27 14.23
CA LEU A 92 -6.08 -22.10 13.87
C LEU A 92 -6.76 -23.46 13.67
N LYS A 93 -8.06 -23.52 13.94
CA LYS A 93 -8.91 -24.67 13.59
C LYS A 93 -8.92 -24.84 12.07
N GLU A 94 -9.13 -26.06 11.61
CA GLU A 94 -9.10 -26.37 10.18
C GLU A 94 -10.11 -25.53 9.36
N GLY A 95 -11.33 -25.34 9.88
CA GLY A 95 -12.33 -24.48 9.24
C GLY A 95 -11.89 -23.02 9.11
N ASP A 96 -11.18 -22.49 10.13
CA ASP A 96 -10.68 -21.12 10.09
C ASP A 96 -9.57 -20.96 9.03
N ARG A 97 -8.75 -22.00 8.80
CA ARG A 97 -7.70 -21.98 7.77
C ARG A 97 -8.26 -21.88 6.34
N GLN A 98 -9.51 -22.29 6.14
CA GLN A 98 -10.20 -22.25 4.86
C GLN A 98 -10.96 -20.94 4.63
N LEU A 99 -10.89 -19.98 5.56
CA LEU A 99 -11.54 -18.68 5.38
C LEU A 99 -11.03 -18.00 4.10
N PRO A 100 -11.92 -17.39 3.28
CA PRO A 100 -11.52 -16.74 2.02
C PRO A 100 -10.41 -15.70 2.18
N GLN A 101 -10.40 -14.97 3.30
CA GLN A 101 -9.35 -13.98 3.58
C GLN A 101 -7.97 -14.64 3.73
N ILE A 102 -7.89 -15.80 4.39
CA ILE A 102 -6.64 -16.55 4.58
C ILE A 102 -6.15 -17.12 3.26
N LEU A 103 -7.04 -17.73 2.48
CA LEU A 103 -6.69 -18.27 1.16
C LEU A 103 -6.17 -17.17 0.22
N ARG A 104 -6.84 -16.01 0.22
CA ARG A 104 -6.39 -14.84 -0.56
C ARG A 104 -5.03 -14.33 -0.10
N LEU A 105 -4.79 -14.25 1.21
CA LEU A 105 -3.50 -13.84 1.76
C LEU A 105 -2.37 -14.80 1.35
N ARG A 106 -2.61 -16.12 1.40
CA ARG A 106 -1.64 -17.13 0.96
C ARG A 106 -1.22 -16.89 -0.49
N GLU A 107 -2.19 -16.65 -1.38
CA GLU A 107 -1.91 -16.44 -2.79
C GLU A 107 -1.15 -15.13 -3.06
N LEU A 108 -1.50 -14.04 -2.35
CA LEU A 108 -0.77 -12.78 -2.47
C LEU A 108 0.69 -12.92 -2.00
N LEU A 109 0.89 -13.47 -0.79
CA LEU A 109 2.21 -13.59 -0.18
C LEU A 109 3.14 -14.50 -0.97
N ARG A 110 2.61 -15.56 -1.58
CA ARG A 110 3.35 -16.45 -2.48
C ARG A 110 3.97 -15.71 -3.66
N ARG A 111 3.38 -14.59 -4.09
CA ARG A 111 3.85 -13.75 -5.22
C ARG A 111 4.65 -12.53 -4.76
N GLY A 112 4.93 -12.41 -3.46
CA GLY A 112 5.65 -11.27 -2.88
C GLY A 112 4.80 -10.00 -2.77
N ILE A 113 3.47 -10.14 -2.81
CA ILE A 113 2.50 -9.03 -2.71
C ILE A 113 1.74 -9.19 -1.40
N ALA A 114 1.41 -8.08 -0.72
CA ALA A 114 0.59 -8.12 0.48
C ALA A 114 -0.33 -6.91 0.59
N VAL A 115 -1.37 -7.06 1.41
CA VAL A 115 -2.23 -5.96 1.86
C VAL A 115 -2.11 -5.82 3.38
N HIS A 116 -2.20 -4.59 3.90
CA HIS A 116 -2.24 -4.33 5.33
C HIS A 116 -3.21 -3.19 5.66
N HIS A 117 -4.34 -3.55 6.27
CA HIS A 117 -5.34 -2.61 6.73
C HIS A 117 -6.17 -3.19 7.88
N ALA A 118 -6.91 -2.32 8.58
CA ALA A 118 -7.77 -2.70 9.71
C ALA A 118 -8.99 -3.58 9.35
N GLY A 119 -9.02 -4.18 8.16
CA GLY A 119 -10.03 -5.19 7.78
C GLY A 119 -9.50 -6.62 7.84
N LEU A 120 -8.19 -6.80 7.99
CA LEU A 120 -7.56 -8.11 8.12
C LEU A 120 -7.69 -8.64 9.55
N LEU A 121 -7.81 -9.96 9.68
CA LEU A 121 -7.71 -10.63 10.97
C LEU A 121 -6.38 -10.29 11.66
N PRO A 122 -6.34 -10.17 13.01
CA PRO A 122 -5.11 -9.84 13.74
C PRO A 122 -3.92 -10.73 13.37
N ILE A 123 -4.11 -12.05 13.34
CA ILE A 123 -3.07 -13.02 12.95
C ILE A 123 -2.53 -12.79 11.53
N MET A 124 -3.38 -12.32 10.61
CA MET A 124 -2.97 -12.03 9.24
C MET A 124 -2.08 -10.79 9.17
N LYS A 125 -2.41 -9.75 9.96
CA LYS A 125 -1.57 -8.55 10.05
C LYS A 125 -0.19 -8.91 10.58
N GLU A 126 -0.12 -9.67 11.67
CA GLU A 126 1.14 -10.13 12.27
C GLU A 126 1.99 -10.91 11.26
N VAL A 127 1.39 -11.85 10.53
CA VAL A 127 2.07 -12.61 9.47
C VAL A 127 2.62 -11.71 8.37
N VAL A 128 1.83 -10.76 7.88
CA VAL A 128 2.28 -9.80 6.84
C VAL A 128 3.45 -8.98 7.37
N GLU A 129 3.34 -8.44 8.58
CA GLU A 129 4.39 -7.63 9.20
C GLU A 129 5.71 -8.40 9.33
N MET A 130 5.66 -9.66 9.78
CA MET A 130 6.83 -10.52 9.88
C MET A 130 7.47 -10.78 8.50
N LEU A 131 6.66 -11.07 7.47
CA LEU A 131 7.16 -11.34 6.12
C LEU A 131 7.69 -10.08 5.41
N VAL A 132 7.17 -8.89 5.75
CA VAL A 132 7.76 -7.61 5.32
C VAL A 132 9.13 -7.42 5.96
N CYS A 133 9.26 -7.61 7.27
CA CYS A 133 10.54 -7.50 7.98
C CYS A 133 11.59 -8.50 7.49
N GLN A 134 11.16 -9.70 7.07
CA GLN A 134 12.04 -10.72 6.48
C GLN A 134 12.37 -10.47 5.00
N GLY A 135 11.76 -9.45 4.37
CA GLY A 135 12.03 -9.09 2.97
C GLY A 135 11.36 -9.99 1.93
N TYR A 136 10.40 -10.84 2.32
CA TYR A 136 9.64 -11.67 1.38
C TYR A 136 8.53 -10.88 0.66
N VAL A 137 7.98 -9.85 1.30
CA VAL A 137 7.02 -8.94 0.67
C VAL A 137 7.78 -7.85 -0.10
N LYS A 138 7.56 -7.80 -1.42
CA LYS A 138 8.18 -6.83 -2.32
C LYS A 138 7.25 -5.64 -2.59
N VAL A 139 5.95 -5.87 -2.61
CA VAL A 139 4.92 -4.81 -2.77
C VAL A 139 3.89 -4.95 -1.66
N LEU A 140 3.76 -3.91 -0.84
CA LEU A 140 2.77 -3.82 0.22
C LEU A 140 1.78 -2.71 -0.09
N PHE A 141 0.49 -3.03 -0.18
CA PHE A 141 -0.58 -2.03 -0.19
C PHE A 141 -1.13 -1.84 1.21
N CYS A 142 -1.05 -0.62 1.75
CA CYS A 142 -1.42 -0.39 3.14
C CYS A 142 -2.22 0.89 3.40
N THR A 143 -2.92 0.89 4.53
CA THR A 143 -3.48 2.10 5.14
C THR A 143 -2.47 2.75 6.08
N GLU A 144 -2.76 3.97 6.51
CA GLU A 144 -1.92 4.78 7.43
C GLU A 144 -1.50 4.05 8.70
N THR A 145 -2.35 3.17 9.24
CA THR A 145 -2.06 2.39 10.46
C THR A 145 -0.77 1.56 10.39
N PHE A 146 -0.34 1.16 9.19
CA PHE A 146 0.94 0.46 9.01
C PHE A 146 2.13 1.34 9.41
N ALA A 147 2.07 2.64 9.10
CA ALA A 147 3.14 3.59 9.41
C ALA A 147 3.25 3.91 10.92
N MET A 148 2.24 3.53 11.72
CA MET A 148 2.25 3.72 13.18
C MET A 148 2.84 2.51 13.93
N GLY A 149 2.59 1.29 13.44
CA GLY A 149 2.70 0.09 14.28
C GLY A 149 3.96 -0.77 14.11
N VAL A 150 4.74 -0.58 13.04
CA VAL A 150 5.73 -1.59 12.63
C VAL A 150 7.06 -0.94 12.26
N ASN A 151 8.17 -1.49 12.75
CA ASN A 151 9.51 -1.10 12.31
C ASN A 151 9.90 -1.87 11.02
N ALA A 152 9.14 -1.67 9.97
CA ALA A 152 9.34 -2.30 8.66
C ALA A 152 9.77 -1.25 7.62
N PRO A 153 11.06 -0.87 7.57
CA PRO A 153 11.53 0.11 6.61
C PRO A 153 11.50 -0.47 5.19
N THR A 154 11.04 0.33 4.25
CA THR A 154 10.97 -0.02 2.82
C THR A 154 11.99 0.79 2.04
N ARG A 155 12.42 0.30 0.87
CA ARG A 155 13.31 1.09 0.01
C ARG A 155 12.55 2.29 -0.59
N THR A 156 11.28 2.07 -0.90
CA THR A 156 10.42 3.06 -1.54
C THR A 156 9.06 3.17 -0.86
N VAL A 157 8.57 4.40 -0.73
CA VAL A 157 7.18 4.70 -0.38
C VAL A 157 6.50 5.34 -1.58
N VAL A 158 5.28 4.89 -1.87
CA VAL A 158 4.40 5.48 -2.88
C VAL A 158 3.13 5.96 -2.20
N PHE A 159 2.75 7.21 -2.44
CA PHE A 159 1.43 7.70 -2.12
C PHE A 159 0.52 7.48 -3.34
N HIS A 160 -0.50 6.62 -3.19
CA HIS A 160 -1.53 6.45 -4.22
C HIS A 160 -2.38 7.73 -4.34
N SER A 161 -2.58 8.43 -3.23
CA SER A 161 -3.28 9.72 -3.16
C SER A 161 -2.67 10.55 -2.02
N LEU A 162 -2.89 11.86 -2.00
CA LEU A 162 -2.61 12.72 -0.85
C LEU A 162 -3.87 13.10 -0.07
N ARG A 163 -5.03 12.54 -0.44
CA ARG A 163 -6.31 12.79 0.22
C ARG A 163 -6.82 11.52 0.89
N LYS A 164 -7.34 11.67 2.11
CA LYS A 164 -7.98 10.60 2.87
C LYS A 164 -9.32 11.07 3.43
N HIS A 165 -10.18 10.10 3.75
CA HIS A 165 -11.41 10.34 4.49
C HIS A 165 -11.14 10.28 5.99
N ASP A 166 -11.45 11.34 6.73
CA ASP A 166 -11.22 11.41 8.19
C ASP A 166 -12.43 10.96 9.04
N GLY A 167 -13.44 10.38 8.38
CA GLY A 167 -14.72 10.02 8.98
C GLY A 167 -15.83 11.05 8.72
N LYS A 168 -15.46 12.29 8.35
CA LYS A 168 -16.41 13.35 8.01
C LYS A 168 -16.24 13.85 6.58
N ASN A 169 -15.02 14.17 6.17
CA ASN A 169 -14.71 14.78 4.88
C ASN A 169 -13.47 14.16 4.23
N PHE A 170 -13.36 14.33 2.91
CA PHE A 170 -12.12 14.06 2.18
C PHE A 170 -11.18 15.26 2.26
N ARG A 171 -10.13 15.14 3.07
CA ARG A 171 -9.10 16.18 3.25
C ARG A 171 -7.72 15.72 2.79
N TYR A 172 -6.82 16.68 2.60
CA TYR A 172 -5.40 16.38 2.43
C TYR A 172 -4.78 15.81 3.70
N LEU A 173 -3.71 15.03 3.52
CA LEU A 173 -2.84 14.61 4.62
C LEU A 173 -2.28 15.82 5.36
N LEU A 174 -2.21 15.72 6.68
CA LEU A 174 -1.48 16.69 7.49
C LEU A 174 0.03 16.46 7.29
N PRO A 175 0.87 17.50 7.48
CA PRO A 175 2.32 17.36 7.37
C PRO A 175 2.88 16.22 8.23
N GLY A 176 2.39 16.05 9.46
CA GLY A 176 2.83 14.96 10.34
C GLY A 176 2.47 13.56 9.81
N GLU A 177 1.27 13.41 9.22
CA GLU A 177 0.83 12.15 8.62
C GLU A 177 1.69 11.79 7.41
N TYR A 178 1.95 12.78 6.55
CA TYR A 178 2.86 12.62 5.41
C TYR A 178 4.27 12.24 5.86
N THR A 179 4.87 13.00 6.78
CA THR A 179 6.24 12.76 7.27
C THR A 179 6.37 11.38 7.89
N GLN A 180 5.37 10.93 8.65
CA GLN A 180 5.41 9.60 9.26
C GLN A 180 5.41 8.48 8.22
N MET A 181 4.57 8.59 7.19
CA MET A 181 4.49 7.59 6.12
C MET A 181 5.71 7.64 5.20
N ALA A 182 6.09 8.84 4.74
CA ALA A 182 7.25 9.07 3.90
C ALA A 182 8.55 8.64 4.60
N GLY A 183 8.65 8.84 5.92
CA GLY A 183 9.79 8.42 6.73
C GLY A 183 9.99 6.90 6.83
N ARG A 184 9.07 6.09 6.28
CA ARG A 184 9.27 4.64 6.11
C ARG A 184 10.10 4.29 4.88
N ALA A 185 10.41 5.26 4.02
CA ALA A 185 11.33 5.08 2.90
C ALA A 185 12.79 5.20 3.38
N GLY A 186 13.63 4.31 2.89
CA GLY A 186 15.05 4.23 3.23
C GLY A 186 15.30 3.27 4.38
N ARG A 187 16.08 2.22 4.12
CA ARG A 187 16.49 1.26 5.14
C ARG A 187 17.88 1.62 5.65
N ARG A 188 17.97 2.03 6.92
CA ARG A 188 19.23 2.43 7.57
C ARG A 188 20.27 1.32 7.43
N GLY A 189 21.43 1.65 6.87
CA GLY A 189 22.55 0.72 6.66
C GLY A 189 22.41 -0.19 5.43
N LEU A 190 21.29 -0.15 4.70
CA LEU A 190 21.07 -0.93 3.47
C LEU A 190 20.89 -0.06 2.24
N ASP A 191 20.26 1.10 2.38
CA ASP A 191 20.00 2.04 1.28
C ASP A 191 20.71 3.37 1.53
N ALA A 192 21.36 3.92 0.49
CA ALA A 192 21.99 5.24 0.56
C ALA A 192 20.95 6.37 0.64
N VAL A 193 19.81 6.18 0.00
CA VAL A 193 18.67 7.13 -0.02
C VAL A 193 17.35 6.35 0.04
N GLY A 194 16.34 6.94 0.65
CA GLY A 194 14.95 6.48 0.57
C GLY A 194 14.20 7.20 -0.54
N HIS A 195 13.35 6.48 -1.27
CA HIS A 195 12.56 7.08 -2.36
C HIS A 195 11.11 7.29 -1.92
N VAL A 196 10.58 8.49 -2.16
CA VAL A 196 9.17 8.81 -1.92
C VAL A 196 8.57 9.31 -3.23
N LEU A 197 7.52 8.64 -3.70
CA LEU A 197 6.85 8.97 -4.95
C LEU A 197 5.39 9.31 -4.69
N LEU A 198 4.88 10.27 -5.45
CA LEU A 198 3.45 10.54 -5.56
C LEU A 198 2.96 9.98 -6.89
N ALA A 199 2.02 9.05 -6.85
CA ALA A 199 1.38 8.56 -8.06
C ALA A 199 0.36 9.58 -8.56
N VAL A 200 0.38 9.85 -9.87
CA VAL A 200 -0.60 10.67 -10.57
C VAL A 200 -1.27 9.74 -11.58
N TRP A 201 -2.57 9.60 -11.45
CA TRP A 201 -3.40 8.73 -12.29
C TRP A 201 -4.11 9.59 -13.33
N ASP A 202 -4.37 9.02 -14.51
CA ASP A 202 -5.01 9.72 -15.63
C ASP A 202 -6.54 9.61 -15.57
#